data_AF-A0A0Q6CGK0-F1
#
_entry.id   AF-A0A0Q6CGK0-F1
#
_cell.length_a   1.000
_cell.length_b   1.000
_cell.length_c   1.000
_cell.angle_alpha   90.00
_cell.angle_beta   90.00
_cell.angle_gamma   90.00
#
_symmetry.space_group_name_H-M   'P 1'
#
loop_
_entity.id
_entity.type
_entity.pdbx_description
1 polymer ?
#
loop_
_entity_poly.entity_id
_entity_poly.type
_entity_poly.pdbx_seq_one_letter_code
_entity_poly.pdbx_strand_id
1 'polypeptide(L)'
;MAFDSDERTMPTAGRIAGYSRLIKTLDLFVPPPFERHAVADRQTHIQQDQWVVHPSPRWPGDAIVDHLIFALKYEGINLLILKHVFEAIGEDLLTEGLREKPGSGYVRRLAFLYEWLTESRLPIADTATGNYVAVLDERLQYAGKAAIRHRRFRILDNLPGTPSFCPLVARTQTLDRYLAKNLSARASDLLKTAPPEVLARAAAYLLLADSKASFEIEKERPTKVRVARWGAAIGRAGLFDLTTASLIELQREVIGDDRFVRIGLRNEAGFVGNRNSFNEPIPDHISAHAEDLQDLMTD
;
A
#
# COMPACT_ATOMS: atom_id res chain seq x y z
N MET A 1 -16.82 -8.29 11.12
CA MET A 1 -16.99 -9.67 10.60
C MET A 1 -16.24 -10.58 11.56
N ALA A 2 -16.91 -11.57 12.16
CA ALA A 2 -16.35 -12.33 13.27
C ALA A 2 -15.25 -13.30 12.79
N PHE A 3 -14.02 -13.15 13.33
CA PHE A 3 -12.87 -14.03 13.10
C PHE A 3 -13.10 -15.50 13.54
N ASP A 4 -14.22 -15.79 14.19
CA ASP A 4 -14.52 -17.12 14.73
C ASP A 4 -14.89 -18.17 13.66
N SER A 5 -15.25 -17.72 12.44
CA SER A 5 -15.45 -18.62 11.29
C SER A 5 -14.14 -19.10 10.63
N ASP A 6 -13.02 -18.46 10.95
CA ASP A 6 -11.82 -18.55 10.12
C ASP A 6 -10.92 -19.75 10.44
N GLU A 7 -10.79 -20.14 11.71
CA GLU A 7 -10.02 -21.33 12.10
C GLU A 7 -10.59 -22.61 11.47
N ARG A 8 -11.90 -22.64 11.17
CA ARG A 8 -12.57 -23.78 10.54
C ARG A 8 -12.17 -24.01 9.08
N THR A 9 -11.55 -23.01 8.45
CA THR A 9 -11.06 -23.10 7.07
C THR A 9 -9.57 -23.42 6.98
N MET A 10 -8.88 -23.57 8.12
CA MET A 10 -7.46 -23.92 8.14
C MET A 10 -7.27 -25.33 7.55
N PRO A 11 -6.32 -25.53 6.62
CA PRO A 11 -6.17 -26.81 5.91
C PRO A 11 -5.68 -27.97 6.79
N THR A 12 -5.17 -27.68 7.99
CA THR A 12 -4.69 -28.68 8.94
C THR A 12 -4.85 -28.18 10.37
N ALA A 13 -4.75 -29.08 11.36
CA ALA A 13 -4.73 -28.71 12.77
C ALA A 13 -3.49 -27.87 13.10
N GLY A 14 -3.72 -26.74 13.77
CA GLY A 14 -2.67 -25.81 14.15
C GLY A 14 -3.23 -24.60 14.89
N ARG A 15 -2.35 -23.65 15.17
CA ARG A 15 -2.65 -22.41 15.91
C ARG A 15 -2.34 -21.21 15.02
N ILE A 16 -3.24 -20.24 14.97
CA ILE A 16 -2.99 -18.98 14.25
C ILE A 16 -1.79 -18.24 14.85
N ALA A 17 -1.02 -17.59 13.99
CA ALA A 17 0.19 -16.85 14.33
C ALA A 17 0.20 -15.45 13.69
N GLY A 18 1.21 -14.66 14.04
CA GLY A 18 1.37 -13.25 13.66
C GLY A 18 0.09 -12.41 13.65
N TYR A 19 -0.23 -11.73 12.55
CA TYR A 19 -1.32 -10.73 12.52
C TYR A 19 -2.68 -11.32 12.89
N SER A 20 -3.00 -12.52 12.40
CA SER A 20 -4.29 -13.16 12.72
C SER A 20 -4.43 -13.43 14.22
N ARG A 21 -3.34 -13.82 14.89
CA ARG A 21 -3.33 -14.00 16.35
C ARG A 21 -3.43 -12.67 17.09
N LEU A 22 -2.74 -11.64 16.63
CA LEU A 22 -2.76 -10.30 17.23
C LEU A 22 -4.18 -9.71 17.19
N ILE A 23 -4.83 -9.76 16.03
CA ILE A 23 -6.20 -9.27 15.86
C ILE A 23 -7.17 -9.98 16.80
N LYS A 24 -7.10 -11.33 16.88
CA LYS A 24 -7.97 -12.10 17.78
C LYS A 24 -7.67 -11.83 19.26
N THR A 25 -6.39 -11.72 19.64
CA THR A 25 -5.98 -11.58 21.05
C THR A 25 -6.30 -10.19 21.60
N LEU A 26 -6.22 -9.16 20.75
CA LEU A 26 -6.49 -7.77 21.12
C LEU A 26 -7.90 -7.29 20.72
N ASP A 27 -8.74 -8.17 20.17
CA ASP A 27 -10.09 -7.88 19.68
C ASP A 27 -10.14 -6.67 18.71
N LEU A 28 -9.21 -6.62 17.75
CA LEU A 28 -9.07 -5.47 16.86
C LEU A 28 -10.15 -5.44 15.78
N PHE A 29 -10.78 -4.28 15.61
CA PHE A 29 -11.74 -4.04 14.53
C PHE A 29 -11.03 -3.61 13.24
N VAL A 30 -10.38 -4.58 12.58
CA VAL A 30 -9.66 -4.37 11.31
C VAL A 30 -10.03 -5.46 10.30
N PRO A 31 -9.89 -5.20 8.98
CA PRO A 31 -9.98 -6.25 7.98
C PRO A 31 -8.95 -7.36 8.25
N PRO A 32 -9.29 -8.63 8.01
CA PRO A 32 -8.31 -9.72 8.12
C PRO A 32 -7.17 -9.52 7.11
N PRO A 33 -5.95 -10.02 7.42
CA PRO A 33 -4.87 -10.02 6.45
C PRO A 33 -5.25 -10.88 5.23
N PHE A 34 -4.71 -10.51 4.06
CA PHE A 34 -5.02 -11.20 2.79
C PHE A 34 -4.55 -12.67 2.80
N GLU A 35 -3.35 -12.92 3.32
CA GLU A 35 -2.87 -14.25 3.68
C GLU A 35 -2.87 -14.39 5.20
N ARG A 36 -3.26 -15.56 5.70
CA ARG A 36 -3.33 -15.88 7.12
C ARG A 36 -2.27 -16.90 7.45
N HIS A 37 -1.56 -16.64 8.54
CA HIS A 37 -0.47 -17.48 8.96
C HIS A 37 -0.85 -18.29 10.19
N ALA A 38 -0.49 -19.57 10.16
CA ALA A 38 -0.66 -20.49 11.28
C ALA A 38 0.60 -21.33 11.46
N VAL A 39 0.68 -22.01 12.59
CA VAL A 39 1.72 -23.00 12.87
C VAL A 39 1.02 -24.32 13.17
N ALA A 40 1.36 -25.34 12.38
CA ALA A 40 0.81 -26.68 12.52
C ALA A 40 1.37 -27.38 13.76
N ASP A 41 0.57 -28.29 14.32
CA ASP A 41 1.01 -29.19 15.38
C ASP A 41 2.06 -30.21 14.87
N ARG A 42 2.09 -30.44 13.55
CA ARG A 42 3.04 -31.32 12.84
C ARG A 42 4.05 -30.52 12.01
N GLN A 43 5.17 -31.14 11.64
CA GLN A 43 6.24 -30.50 10.85
C GLN A 43 5.93 -30.48 9.34
N THR A 44 4.90 -29.76 8.93
CA THR A 44 4.59 -29.60 7.49
C THR A 44 4.38 -28.13 7.16
N HIS A 45 4.93 -27.69 6.03
CA HIS A 45 4.66 -26.38 5.45
C HIS A 45 3.57 -26.54 4.40
N ILE A 46 2.48 -25.78 4.51
CA ILE A 46 1.33 -25.84 3.60
C ILE A 46 1.03 -24.41 3.13
N GLN A 47 0.86 -24.23 1.83
CA GLN A 47 0.30 -23.01 1.27
C GLN A 47 -0.91 -23.41 0.43
N GLN A 48 -2.10 -23.06 0.91
CA GLN A 48 -3.36 -23.44 0.28
C GLN A 48 -4.40 -22.35 0.52
N ASP A 49 -5.11 -21.98 -0.54
CA ASP A 49 -6.09 -20.88 -0.52
C ASP A 49 -5.48 -19.59 0.04
N GLN A 50 -6.00 -19.07 1.15
CA GLN A 50 -5.46 -17.89 1.85
C GLN A 50 -4.60 -18.26 3.08
N TRP A 51 -4.23 -19.54 3.25
CA TRP A 51 -3.47 -20.00 4.40
C TRP A 51 -2.01 -20.31 4.06
N VAL A 52 -1.12 -19.82 4.90
CA VAL A 52 0.29 -20.23 4.98
C VAL A 52 0.52 -20.87 6.35
N VAL A 53 0.62 -22.19 6.36
CA VAL A 53 0.84 -22.97 7.59
C VAL A 53 2.32 -23.34 7.69
N HIS A 54 2.92 -22.91 8.79
CA HIS A 54 4.31 -23.14 9.12
C HIS A 54 4.49 -24.38 10.01
N PRO A 55 5.66 -25.04 9.99
CA PRO A 55 5.91 -26.19 10.85
C PRO A 55 6.05 -25.79 12.33
N SER A 56 5.68 -26.69 13.24
CA SER A 56 5.67 -26.51 14.71
C SER A 56 6.86 -25.73 15.31
N PRO A 57 8.14 -25.94 14.92
CA PRO A 57 9.28 -25.19 15.47
C PRO A 57 9.26 -23.68 15.19
N ARG A 58 8.37 -23.20 14.31
CA ARG A 58 8.20 -21.77 14.03
C ARG A 58 7.16 -21.10 14.93
N TRP A 59 6.61 -21.80 15.92
CA TRP A 59 5.76 -21.17 16.92
C TRP A 59 6.51 -20.01 17.59
N PRO A 60 6.00 -18.77 17.54
CA PRO A 60 6.76 -17.62 17.99
C PRO A 60 6.82 -17.50 19.51
N GLY A 61 5.88 -18.09 20.24
CA GLY A 61 5.62 -17.83 21.65
C GLY A 61 4.17 -17.41 21.86
N ASP A 62 3.80 -17.01 23.08
CA ASP A 62 2.46 -16.49 23.36
C ASP A 62 2.46 -14.95 23.57
N ALA A 63 3.63 -14.31 23.62
CA ALA A 63 3.71 -12.87 23.81
C ALA A 63 3.37 -12.09 22.53
N ILE A 64 2.75 -10.92 22.69
CA ILE A 64 2.40 -10.02 21.58
C ILE A 64 3.63 -9.67 20.73
N VAL A 65 4.77 -9.37 21.37
CA VAL A 65 6.01 -9.02 20.66
C VAL A 65 6.50 -10.16 19.77
N ASP A 66 6.31 -11.41 20.20
CA ASP A 66 6.75 -12.57 19.43
C ASP A 66 5.92 -12.72 18.15
N HIS A 67 4.61 -12.47 18.24
CA HIS A 67 3.71 -12.45 17.09
C HIS A 67 3.97 -11.25 16.16
N LEU A 68 4.32 -10.07 16.69
CA LEU A 68 4.76 -8.93 15.87
C LEU A 68 6.04 -9.26 15.09
N ILE A 69 7.03 -9.86 15.75
CA ILE A 69 8.28 -10.29 15.11
C ILE A 69 7.99 -11.36 14.05
N PHE A 70 7.10 -12.30 14.35
CA PHE A 70 6.67 -13.33 13.41
C PHE A 70 6.06 -12.70 12.14
N ALA A 71 5.15 -11.74 12.30
CA ALA A 71 4.51 -11.05 11.19
C ALA A 71 5.56 -10.34 10.30
N LEU A 72 6.48 -9.59 10.90
CA LEU A 72 7.57 -8.92 10.17
C LEU A 72 8.51 -9.87 9.42
N LYS A 73 8.54 -11.16 9.80
CA LYS A 73 9.43 -12.18 9.22
C LYS A 73 8.76 -12.98 8.10
N TYR A 74 7.45 -13.19 8.17
CA TYR A 74 6.74 -14.11 7.29
C TYR A 74 5.58 -13.48 6.51
N GLU A 75 4.94 -12.44 7.05
CA GLU A 75 3.75 -11.80 6.46
C GLU A 75 4.11 -10.49 5.76
N GLY A 76 5.18 -9.83 6.20
CA GLY A 76 5.52 -8.47 5.79
C GLY A 76 4.83 -7.45 6.69
N ILE A 77 4.88 -6.18 6.29
CA ILE A 77 4.28 -5.07 7.01
C ILE A 77 2.84 -4.85 6.56
N ASN A 78 1.92 -4.82 7.50
CA ASN A 78 0.57 -4.29 7.34
C ASN A 78 0.39 -3.08 8.25
N LEU A 79 0.44 -1.87 7.68
CA LEU A 79 0.44 -0.61 8.43
C LEU A 79 -0.86 -0.40 9.22
N LEU A 80 -2.01 -0.78 8.64
CA LEU A 80 -3.31 -0.66 9.31
C LEU A 80 -3.36 -1.53 10.57
N ILE A 81 -3.02 -2.82 10.44
CA ILE A 81 -3.04 -3.74 11.58
C ILE A 81 -2.00 -3.30 12.62
N LEU A 82 -0.79 -2.91 12.20
CA LEU A 82 0.23 -2.43 13.13
C LEU A 82 -0.20 -1.19 13.90
N LYS A 83 -0.83 -0.21 13.23
CA LYS A 83 -1.32 1.01 13.89
C LYS A 83 -2.33 0.66 14.99
N HIS A 84 -3.33 -0.18 14.68
CA HIS A 84 -4.31 -0.62 15.67
C HIS A 84 -3.70 -1.48 16.79
N VAL A 85 -2.71 -2.32 16.50
CA VAL A 85 -1.97 -3.06 17.53
C VAL A 85 -1.24 -2.08 18.46
N PHE A 86 -0.55 -1.09 17.91
CA PHE A 86 0.21 -0.10 18.68
C PHE A 86 -0.68 0.77 19.57
N GLU A 87 -1.83 1.21 19.05
CA GLU A 87 -2.85 1.91 19.84
C GLU A 87 -3.38 1.06 21.00
N ALA A 88 -3.53 -0.25 20.80
CA ALA A 88 -4.03 -1.15 21.84
C ALA A 88 -3.01 -1.49 22.93
N ILE A 89 -1.73 -1.56 22.61
CA ILE A 89 -0.67 -1.99 23.56
C ILE A 89 0.10 -0.84 24.20
N GLY A 90 0.04 0.36 23.62
CA GLY A 90 0.80 1.53 24.07
C GLY A 90 2.32 1.39 23.89
N GLU A 91 3.08 2.22 24.61
CA GLU A 91 4.54 2.32 24.47
C GLU A 91 5.35 1.33 25.31
N ASP A 92 4.80 0.84 26.42
CA ASP A 92 5.55 0.11 27.45
C ASP A 92 6.17 -1.17 26.91
N LEU A 93 5.39 -1.97 26.18
CA LEU A 93 5.81 -3.27 25.65
C LEU A 93 6.99 -3.15 24.68
N LEU A 94 6.97 -2.15 23.80
CA LEU A 94 8.06 -1.91 22.86
C LEU A 94 9.28 -1.28 23.54
N THR A 95 9.05 -0.41 24.53
CA THR A 95 10.11 0.20 25.33
C THR A 95 10.88 -0.85 26.11
N GLU A 96 10.19 -1.76 26.80
CA GLU A 96 10.79 -2.87 27.53
C GLU A 96 11.53 -3.82 26.59
N GLY A 97 10.90 -4.25 25.49
CA GLY A 97 11.54 -5.13 24.52
C GLY A 97 12.83 -4.54 23.92
N LEU A 98 12.88 -3.22 23.72
CA LEU A 98 14.07 -2.54 23.21
C LEU A 98 15.16 -2.37 24.28
N ARG A 99 14.80 -2.25 25.57
CA ARG A 99 15.76 -2.29 26.69
C ARG A 99 16.39 -3.67 26.85
N GLU A 100 15.60 -4.73 26.73
CA GLU A 100 16.09 -6.11 26.85
C GLU A 100 16.96 -6.52 25.65
N LYS A 101 16.55 -6.15 24.43
CA LYS A 101 17.19 -6.60 23.18
C LYS A 101 17.51 -5.41 22.27
N PRO A 102 18.37 -4.46 22.68
CA PRO A 102 18.66 -3.24 21.91
C PRO A 102 19.33 -3.51 20.55
N GLY A 103 20.01 -4.66 20.42
CA GLY A 103 20.60 -5.08 19.15
C GLY A 103 19.62 -5.75 18.17
N SER A 104 18.38 -6.02 18.58
CA SER A 104 17.41 -6.74 17.73
C SER A 104 16.92 -5.87 16.59
N GLY A 105 17.23 -6.29 15.35
CA GLY A 105 16.73 -5.62 14.15
C GLY A 105 15.20 -5.57 14.09
N TYR A 106 14.51 -6.61 14.55
CA TYR A 106 13.05 -6.64 14.54
C TYR A 106 12.43 -5.70 15.58
N VAL A 107 12.95 -5.66 16.80
CA VAL A 107 12.42 -4.75 17.84
C VAL A 107 12.70 -3.29 17.45
N ARG A 108 13.86 -3.00 16.85
CA ARG A 108 14.15 -1.66 16.31
C ARG A 108 13.23 -1.26 15.15
N ARG A 109 12.87 -2.20 14.26
CA ARG A 109 11.86 -1.97 13.20
C ARG A 109 10.49 -1.67 13.82
N LEU A 110 10.06 -2.43 14.82
CA LEU A 110 8.79 -2.19 15.52
C LEU A 110 8.78 -0.84 16.24
N ALA A 111 9.87 -0.49 16.94
CA ALA A 111 10.02 0.81 17.60
C ALA A 111 9.93 1.97 16.59
N PHE A 112 10.62 1.86 15.45
CA PHE A 112 10.49 2.85 14.37
C PHE A 112 9.05 2.95 13.85
N LEU A 113 8.42 1.82 13.52
CA LEU A 113 7.05 1.80 12.99
C LEU A 113 6.04 2.35 14.00
N TYR A 114 6.24 2.14 15.30
CA TYR A 114 5.42 2.73 16.35
C TYR A 114 5.49 4.26 16.29
N GLU A 115 6.69 4.83 16.37
CA GLU A 115 6.85 6.30 16.34
C GLU A 115 6.37 6.90 15.02
N TRP A 116 6.56 6.16 13.91
CA TRP A 116 6.17 6.60 12.58
C TRP A 116 4.65 6.57 12.35
N LEU A 117 3.92 5.58 12.91
CA LEU A 117 2.47 5.44 12.74
C LEU A 117 1.64 6.22 13.77
N THR A 118 2.18 6.38 14.98
CA THR A 118 1.47 6.99 16.12
C THR A 118 1.91 8.43 16.41
N GLU A 119 2.94 8.90 15.71
CA GLU A 119 3.62 10.18 15.95
C GLU A 119 4.09 10.37 17.41
N SER A 120 4.12 9.29 18.18
CA SER A 120 4.42 9.29 19.61
C SER A 120 5.81 8.75 19.85
N ARG A 121 6.62 9.53 20.57
CA ARG A 121 8.03 9.22 20.80
C ARG A 121 8.18 8.28 21.99
N LEU A 122 8.76 7.09 21.77
CA LEU A 122 9.03 6.13 22.85
C LEU A 122 10.04 6.71 23.86
N PRO A 123 9.86 6.50 25.18
CA PRO A 123 10.73 7.02 26.24
C PRO A 123 12.00 6.18 26.40
N ILE A 124 12.79 6.10 25.32
CA ILE A 124 14.05 5.35 25.26
C ILE A 124 15.15 6.13 24.54
N ALA A 125 16.39 5.92 24.98
CA ALA A 125 17.56 6.50 24.33
C ALA A 125 17.77 5.93 22.92
N ASP A 126 18.45 6.71 22.09
CA ASP A 126 18.83 6.30 20.75
C ASP A 126 19.74 5.07 20.79
N THR A 127 19.58 4.18 19.80
CA THR A 127 20.41 2.98 19.64
C THR A 127 21.82 3.38 19.20
N ALA A 128 22.79 3.27 20.11
CA ALA A 128 24.16 3.68 19.87
C ALA A 128 24.91 2.81 18.83
N THR A 129 24.62 1.51 18.75
CA THR A 129 25.42 0.54 17.98
C THR A 129 24.59 -0.39 17.10
N GLY A 130 25.25 -1.13 16.20
CA GLY A 130 24.64 -2.13 15.30
C GLY A 130 24.52 -1.70 13.85
N ASN A 131 24.07 -2.61 12.98
CA ASN A 131 23.90 -2.30 11.55
C ASN A 131 22.58 -1.56 11.31
N TYR A 132 22.51 -0.85 10.19
CA TYR A 132 21.26 -0.32 9.68
C TYR A 132 20.37 -1.45 9.15
N VAL A 133 19.08 -1.43 9.45
CA VAL A 133 18.12 -2.47 9.01
C VAL A 133 16.97 -1.82 8.26
N ALA A 134 16.60 -2.39 7.11
CA ALA A 134 15.47 -1.92 6.31
C ALA A 134 14.13 -2.14 7.02
N VAL A 135 13.18 -1.21 6.82
CA VAL A 135 11.82 -1.34 7.32
C VAL A 135 11.10 -2.50 6.63
N LEU A 136 11.03 -2.47 5.30
CA LEU A 136 10.47 -3.53 4.47
C LEU A 136 11.52 -4.58 4.15
N ASP A 137 11.09 -5.85 4.18
CA ASP A 137 11.87 -6.96 3.63
C ASP A 137 11.52 -7.10 2.14
N GLU A 138 12.50 -6.82 1.27
CA GLU A 138 12.31 -6.85 -0.19
C GLU A 138 11.98 -8.23 -0.77
N ARG A 139 12.09 -9.29 0.04
CA ARG A 139 11.63 -10.63 -0.33
C ARG A 139 10.11 -10.76 -0.21
N LEU A 140 9.49 -9.97 0.66
CA LEU A 140 8.05 -10.02 0.94
C LEU A 140 7.29 -8.87 0.29
N GLN A 141 7.90 -7.69 0.15
CA GLN A 141 7.23 -6.48 -0.36
C GLN A 141 8.17 -5.64 -1.21
N TYR A 142 7.64 -4.90 -2.19
CA TYR A 142 8.45 -3.95 -2.96
C TYR A 142 8.74 -2.69 -2.13
N ALA A 143 10.01 -2.29 -2.09
CA ALA A 143 10.46 -1.09 -1.40
C ALA A 143 10.39 0.16 -2.29
N GLY A 144 10.42 1.34 -1.66
CA GLY A 144 10.60 2.61 -2.34
C GLY A 144 11.97 2.72 -3.04
N LYS A 145 12.11 3.67 -3.97
CA LYS A 145 13.34 3.83 -4.77
C LYS A 145 14.56 4.25 -3.95
N ALA A 146 14.36 5.00 -2.88
CA ALA A 146 15.43 5.53 -2.05
C ALA A 146 15.11 5.26 -0.58
N ALA A 147 16.11 4.80 0.18
CA ALA A 147 15.96 4.56 1.60
C ALA A 147 16.54 5.74 2.41
N ILE A 148 15.76 6.27 3.35
CA ILE A 148 16.16 7.37 4.23
C ILE A 148 16.75 6.78 5.53
N ARG A 149 17.87 7.34 6.01
CA ARG A 149 18.51 6.86 7.24
C ARG A 149 17.84 7.47 8.48
N HIS A 150 17.09 6.65 9.21
CA HIS A 150 16.59 6.99 10.53
C HIS A 150 17.60 6.59 11.61
N ARG A 151 18.36 7.58 12.12
CA ARG A 151 19.54 7.34 12.98
C ARG A 151 19.19 6.73 14.34
N ARG A 152 18.11 7.19 14.97
CA ARG A 152 17.74 6.85 16.34
C ARG A 152 17.61 5.35 16.59
N PHE A 153 16.97 4.63 15.67
CA PHE A 153 16.86 3.16 15.74
C PHE A 153 17.75 2.44 14.73
N ARG A 154 18.60 3.20 14.01
CA ARG A 154 19.44 2.71 12.91
C ARG A 154 18.62 1.92 11.89
N ILE A 155 17.58 2.57 11.38
CA ILE A 155 16.65 2.01 10.39
C ILE A 155 16.89 2.68 9.04
N LEU A 156 16.82 1.88 7.97
CA LEU A 156 16.69 2.38 6.60
C LEU A 156 15.21 2.39 6.28
N ASP A 157 14.62 3.57 6.32
CA ASP A 157 13.25 3.76 5.90
C ASP A 157 13.17 3.64 4.37
N ASN A 158 12.83 2.44 3.92
CA ASN A 158 12.61 2.09 2.51
C ASN A 158 11.12 1.96 2.19
N LEU A 159 10.24 2.57 2.99
CA LEU A 159 8.82 2.67 2.70
C LEU A 159 8.60 3.50 1.41
N PRO A 160 7.61 3.15 0.58
CA PRO A 160 7.35 3.85 -0.68
C PRO A 160 6.55 5.16 -0.53
N GLY A 161 6.30 5.63 0.70
CA GLY A 161 5.52 6.83 0.98
C GLY A 161 5.65 7.32 2.42
N THR A 162 4.68 8.11 2.86
CA THR A 162 4.67 8.81 4.16
C THR A 162 3.66 8.17 5.13
N PRO A 163 3.60 8.57 6.41
CA PRO A 163 2.54 8.12 7.32
C PRO A 163 1.12 8.39 6.80
N SER A 164 0.95 9.47 6.03
CA SER A 164 -0.33 9.87 5.41
C SER A 164 -0.71 8.95 4.26
N PHE A 165 0.25 8.61 3.39
CA PHE A 165 0.03 7.68 2.28
C PHE A 165 1.26 6.82 1.99
N CYS A 166 1.17 5.53 2.32
CA CYS A 166 2.23 4.55 2.07
C CYS A 166 1.66 3.28 1.43
N PRO A 167 1.59 3.21 0.08
CA PRO A 167 1.04 2.06 -0.60
C PRO A 167 2.02 0.88 -0.55
N LEU A 168 1.65 -0.18 0.17
CA LEU A 168 2.47 -1.39 0.27
C LEU A 168 2.01 -2.45 -0.74
N VAL A 169 2.97 -3.01 -1.48
CA VAL A 169 2.70 -4.05 -2.48
C VAL A 169 3.44 -5.33 -2.10
N ALA A 170 2.68 -6.40 -1.89
CA ALA A 170 3.25 -7.72 -1.67
C ALA A 170 3.99 -8.21 -2.92
N ARG A 171 5.16 -8.81 -2.70
CA ARG A 171 5.99 -9.35 -3.76
C ARG A 171 5.46 -10.72 -4.17
N THR A 172 5.23 -10.90 -5.46
CA THR A 172 4.77 -12.19 -6.01
C THR A 172 5.61 -12.57 -7.23
N GLN A 173 5.72 -13.88 -7.48
CA GLN A 173 6.42 -14.38 -8.67
C GLN A 173 5.79 -13.86 -9.97
N THR A 174 4.47 -13.61 -9.98
CA THR A 174 3.79 -13.01 -11.13
C THR A 174 4.29 -11.59 -11.37
N LEU A 175 4.31 -10.74 -10.35
CA LEU A 175 4.82 -9.37 -10.49
C LEU A 175 6.30 -9.36 -10.89
N ASP A 176 7.12 -10.20 -10.28
CA ASP A 176 8.54 -10.33 -10.63
C ASP A 176 8.76 -10.73 -12.10
N ARG A 177 7.95 -11.67 -12.62
CA ARG A 177 8.00 -12.04 -14.05
C ARG A 177 7.62 -10.89 -14.98
N TYR A 178 6.65 -10.05 -14.60
CA TYR A 178 6.27 -8.89 -15.41
C TYR A 178 7.31 -7.77 -15.33
N LEU A 179 7.89 -7.51 -14.16
CA LEU A 179 8.99 -6.55 -14.00
C LEU A 179 10.22 -6.98 -14.83
N ALA A 180 10.54 -8.28 -14.83
CA ALA A 180 11.64 -8.83 -15.61
C ALA A 180 11.48 -8.63 -17.13
N LYS A 181 10.26 -8.40 -17.64
CA LYS A 181 10.06 -8.08 -19.07
C LYS A 181 10.68 -6.74 -19.48
N ASN A 182 10.94 -5.86 -18.51
CA ASN A 182 11.54 -4.54 -18.67
C ASN A 182 10.98 -3.77 -19.89
N LEU A 183 9.64 -3.72 -19.97
CA LEU A 183 8.94 -3.19 -21.15
C LEU A 183 9.30 -1.73 -21.44
N SER A 184 9.59 -0.94 -20.40
CA SER A 184 10.03 0.45 -20.56
C SER A 184 11.36 0.56 -21.31
N ALA A 185 12.37 -0.24 -20.94
CA ALA A 185 13.65 -0.21 -21.64
C ALA A 185 13.50 -0.70 -23.08
N ARG A 186 12.74 -1.78 -23.30
CA ARG A 186 12.47 -2.33 -24.64
C ARG A 186 11.72 -1.33 -25.53
N ALA A 187 10.75 -0.61 -24.97
CA ALA A 187 10.05 0.44 -25.68
C ALA A 187 11.02 1.58 -26.04
N SER A 188 11.83 2.06 -25.08
CA SER A 188 12.84 3.09 -25.34
C SER A 188 13.82 2.70 -26.44
N ASP A 189 14.31 1.45 -26.44
CA ASP A 189 15.23 0.96 -27.47
C ASP A 189 14.60 0.88 -28.87
N LEU A 190 13.31 0.51 -28.94
CA LEU A 190 12.56 0.53 -30.20
C LEU A 190 12.33 1.96 -30.70
N LEU A 191 12.05 2.91 -29.81
CA LEU A 191 11.84 4.31 -30.17
C LEU A 191 13.11 4.96 -30.73
N LYS A 192 14.31 4.55 -30.29
CA LYS A 192 15.58 5.10 -30.79
C LYS A 192 15.84 4.82 -32.27
N THR A 193 15.28 3.74 -32.83
CA THR A 193 15.54 3.31 -34.21
C THR A 193 14.42 3.68 -35.18
N ALA A 194 13.29 4.17 -34.67
CA ALA A 194 12.11 4.47 -35.47
C ALA A 194 12.19 5.87 -36.11
N PRO A 195 11.76 6.04 -37.38
CA PRO A 195 11.70 7.35 -38.02
C PRO A 195 10.76 8.31 -37.27
N PRO A 196 11.13 9.58 -37.05
CA PRO A 196 10.34 10.55 -36.28
C PRO A 196 8.90 10.71 -36.76
N GLU A 197 8.69 10.69 -38.07
CA GLU A 197 7.36 10.79 -38.70
C GLU A 197 6.45 9.59 -38.40
N VAL A 198 7.01 8.38 -38.33
CA VAL A 198 6.29 7.16 -37.97
C VAL A 198 5.93 7.21 -36.49
N LEU A 199 6.86 7.66 -35.64
CA LEU A 199 6.62 7.85 -34.22
C LEU A 199 5.52 8.86 -33.95
N ALA A 200 5.55 10.02 -34.61
CA ALA A 200 4.53 11.06 -34.45
C ALA A 200 3.13 10.53 -34.81
N ARG A 201 3.02 9.78 -35.92
CA ARG A 201 1.76 9.15 -36.34
C ARG A 201 1.29 8.07 -35.35
N ALA A 202 2.20 7.21 -34.90
CA ALA A 202 1.89 6.16 -33.94
C ALA A 202 1.42 6.76 -32.60
N ALA A 203 2.11 7.79 -32.10
CA ALA A 203 1.73 8.51 -30.89
C ALA A 203 0.33 9.15 -31.03
N ALA A 204 0.07 9.86 -32.12
CA ALA A 204 -1.25 10.46 -32.35
C ALA A 204 -2.38 9.41 -32.43
N TYR A 205 -2.12 8.26 -33.07
CA TYR A 205 -3.06 7.15 -33.12
C TYR A 205 -3.31 6.54 -31.75
N LEU A 206 -2.25 6.24 -30.99
CA LEU A 206 -2.34 5.66 -29.65
C LEU A 206 -3.08 6.60 -28.69
N LEU A 207 -2.76 7.90 -28.71
CA LEU A 207 -3.46 8.91 -27.90
C LEU A 207 -4.96 8.93 -28.21
N LEU A 208 -5.34 8.93 -29.50
CA LEU A 208 -6.76 8.91 -29.89
C LEU A 208 -7.46 7.61 -29.47
N ALA A 209 -6.79 6.47 -29.62
CA ALA A 209 -7.32 5.16 -29.24
C ALA A 209 -7.51 5.07 -27.72
N ASP A 210 -6.51 5.49 -26.94
CA ASP A 210 -6.52 5.51 -25.48
C ASP A 210 -7.59 6.47 -24.93
N SER A 211 -7.76 7.63 -25.58
CA SER A 211 -8.83 8.57 -25.27
C SER A 211 -10.21 7.93 -25.43
N LYS A 212 -10.46 7.27 -26.57
CA LYS A 212 -11.75 6.60 -26.82
C LYS A 212 -12.01 5.47 -25.81
N ALA A 213 -11.01 4.64 -25.55
CA ALA A 213 -11.11 3.55 -24.59
C ALA A 213 -11.41 4.06 -23.16
N SER A 214 -10.77 5.15 -22.75
CA SER A 214 -11.01 5.79 -21.44
C SER A 214 -12.47 6.20 -21.27
N PHE A 215 -13.08 6.83 -22.28
CA PHE A 215 -14.50 7.20 -22.22
C PHE A 215 -15.45 6.00 -22.29
N GLU A 216 -15.07 4.93 -23.01
CA GLU A 216 -15.86 3.70 -23.07
C GLU A 216 -15.91 2.97 -21.72
N ILE A 217 -14.82 2.98 -20.96
CA ILE A 217 -14.76 2.42 -19.59
C ILE A 217 -15.78 3.14 -18.69
N GLU A 218 -15.81 4.48 -18.74
CA GLU A 218 -16.74 5.32 -17.98
C GLU A 218 -18.16 5.35 -18.57
N LYS A 219 -18.40 4.62 -19.67
CA LYS A 219 -19.66 4.62 -20.45
C LYS A 219 -20.11 6.03 -20.85
N GLU A 220 -19.16 6.95 -20.98
CA GLU A 220 -19.40 8.32 -21.39
C GLU A 220 -19.48 8.42 -22.93
N ARG A 221 -20.30 9.35 -23.41
CA ARG A 221 -20.32 9.78 -24.82
C ARG A 221 -19.85 11.22 -24.91
N PRO A 222 -18.52 11.48 -24.87
CA PRO A 222 -17.97 12.82 -24.81
C PRO A 222 -18.26 13.59 -26.11
N THR A 223 -18.37 14.92 -25.99
CA THR A 223 -18.40 15.79 -27.18
C THR A 223 -17.05 15.77 -27.88
N LYS A 224 -17.03 16.08 -29.19
CA LYS A 224 -15.76 16.20 -29.95
C LYS A 224 -14.77 17.18 -29.32
N VAL A 225 -15.29 18.24 -28.69
CA VAL A 225 -14.50 19.25 -27.99
C VAL A 225 -13.84 18.67 -26.73
N ARG A 226 -14.55 17.88 -25.92
CA ARG A 226 -13.99 17.21 -24.74
C ARG A 226 -12.91 16.19 -25.12
N VAL A 227 -13.11 15.44 -26.20
CA VAL A 227 -12.08 14.53 -26.75
C VAL A 227 -10.82 15.29 -27.19
N ALA A 228 -10.98 16.43 -27.86
CA ALA A 228 -9.83 17.25 -28.29
C ALA A 228 -9.05 17.84 -27.09
N ARG A 229 -9.74 18.35 -26.07
CA ARG A 229 -9.13 18.85 -24.82
C ARG A 229 -8.39 17.75 -24.08
N TRP A 230 -8.99 16.57 -23.96
CA TRP A 230 -8.34 15.40 -23.38
C TRP A 230 -7.06 15.00 -24.13
N GLY A 231 -7.11 14.98 -25.47
CA GLY A 231 -5.92 14.72 -26.29
C GLY A 231 -4.81 15.75 -26.09
N ALA A 232 -5.15 17.04 -25.99
CA ALA A 232 -4.19 18.10 -25.67
C ALA A 232 -3.58 17.95 -24.27
N ALA A 233 -4.40 17.59 -23.28
CA ALA A 233 -3.96 17.35 -21.91
C ALA A 233 -2.96 16.19 -21.83
N ILE A 234 -3.26 15.02 -22.40
CA ILE A 234 -2.35 13.87 -22.42
C ILE A 234 -1.10 14.17 -23.25
N GLY A 235 -1.22 14.94 -24.34
CA GLY A 235 -0.07 15.36 -25.15
C GLY A 235 1.01 16.15 -24.38
N ARG A 236 0.67 16.67 -23.20
CA ARG A 236 1.61 17.35 -22.29
C ARG A 236 2.12 16.47 -21.14
N ALA A 237 1.75 15.19 -21.12
CA ALA A 237 2.22 14.26 -20.10
C ALA A 237 3.76 14.21 -20.07
N GLY A 238 4.33 14.35 -18.87
CA GLY A 238 5.79 14.36 -18.67
C GLY A 238 6.48 15.70 -18.96
N LEU A 239 5.75 16.76 -19.37
CA LEU A 239 6.32 18.09 -19.57
C LEU A 239 6.35 18.94 -18.28
N PHE A 240 5.56 18.57 -17.28
CA PHE A 240 5.42 19.29 -16.01
C PHE A 240 5.34 18.30 -14.86
N ASP A 241 5.75 18.75 -13.68
CA ASP A 241 5.58 17.98 -12.46
C ASP A 241 4.09 17.84 -12.11
N LEU A 242 3.73 16.67 -11.59
CA LEU A 242 2.39 16.41 -11.08
C LEU A 242 2.30 17.01 -9.68
N THR A 243 1.56 18.10 -9.57
CA THR A 243 1.25 18.81 -8.33
C THR A 243 -0.26 18.99 -8.28
N THR A 244 -0.83 19.23 -7.09
CA THR A 244 -2.26 19.56 -6.96
C THR A 244 -2.67 20.70 -7.89
N ALA A 245 -1.82 21.73 -8.02
CA ALA A 245 -2.09 22.85 -8.93
C ALA A 245 -2.11 22.41 -10.41
N SER A 246 -1.13 21.63 -10.87
CA SER A 246 -1.11 21.17 -12.27
C SER A 246 -2.24 20.18 -12.58
N LEU A 247 -2.65 19.35 -11.63
CA LEU A 247 -3.83 18.48 -11.77
C LEU A 247 -5.13 19.28 -11.87
N ILE A 248 -5.27 20.36 -11.10
CA ILE A 248 -6.42 21.26 -11.18
C ILE A 248 -6.47 21.97 -12.53
N GLU A 249 -5.34 22.42 -13.07
CA GLU A 249 -5.27 23.00 -14.41
C GLU A 249 -5.67 21.98 -15.50
N LEU A 250 -5.20 20.74 -15.40
CA LEU A 250 -5.62 19.66 -16.30
C LEU A 250 -7.13 19.40 -16.20
N GLN A 251 -7.68 19.40 -14.99
CA GLN A 251 -9.12 19.24 -14.77
C GLN A 251 -9.92 20.36 -15.44
N ARG A 252 -9.51 21.63 -15.27
CA ARG A 252 -10.13 22.79 -15.93
C ARG A 252 -10.11 22.65 -17.45
N GLU A 253 -8.99 22.23 -18.01
CA GLU A 253 -8.87 22.08 -19.46
C GLU A 253 -9.78 20.99 -20.01
N VAL A 254 -9.85 19.83 -19.36
CA VAL A 254 -10.66 18.70 -19.81
C VAL A 254 -12.16 18.98 -19.68
N ILE A 255 -12.60 19.54 -18.56
CA ILE A 255 -14.02 19.83 -18.29
C ILE A 255 -14.47 21.06 -19.09
N GLY A 256 -13.67 22.12 -19.06
CA GLY A 256 -13.94 23.41 -19.68
C GLY A 256 -15.04 24.20 -18.97
N ASP A 257 -16.30 23.99 -19.37
CA ASP A 257 -17.41 24.72 -18.76
C ASP A 257 -17.76 24.11 -17.40
N ASP A 258 -17.39 24.80 -16.34
CA ASP A 258 -17.45 24.35 -14.95
C ASP A 258 -18.70 24.84 -14.20
N ARG A 259 -19.68 25.42 -14.90
CA ARG A 259 -20.92 25.95 -14.29
C ARG A 259 -21.69 24.95 -13.42
N PHE A 260 -21.50 23.66 -13.66
CA PHE A 260 -22.15 22.57 -12.90
C PHE A 260 -21.14 21.60 -12.27
N VAL A 261 -19.85 21.91 -12.30
CA VAL A 261 -18.80 21.03 -11.76
C VAL A 261 -17.85 21.84 -10.91
N ARG A 262 -17.66 21.41 -9.67
CA ARG A 262 -16.65 22.00 -8.80
C ARG A 262 -15.26 21.51 -9.22
N ILE A 263 -14.46 22.43 -9.74
CA ILE A 263 -13.03 22.21 -9.98
C ILE A 263 -12.27 22.21 -8.65
N GLY A 264 -11.25 21.36 -8.55
CA GLY A 264 -10.44 21.18 -7.35
C GLY A 264 -10.67 19.84 -6.67
N LEU A 265 -10.02 19.70 -5.52
CA LEU A 265 -10.31 18.61 -4.59
C LEU A 265 -11.74 18.76 -4.07
N ARG A 266 -12.43 17.63 -3.89
CA ARG A 266 -13.78 17.63 -3.30
C ARG A 266 -13.71 18.07 -1.84
N ASN A 267 -14.77 18.72 -1.38
CA ASN A 267 -14.97 19.15 0.01
C ASN A 267 -16.03 18.31 0.72
N GLU A 268 -16.54 17.27 0.06
CA GLU A 268 -17.61 16.40 0.54
C GLU A 268 -17.14 14.95 0.55
N ALA A 269 -17.76 14.11 1.38
CA ALA A 269 -17.51 12.68 1.39
C ALA A 269 -17.88 12.05 0.04
N GLY A 270 -17.16 11.00 -0.35
CA GLY A 270 -17.35 10.31 -1.63
C GLY A 270 -17.27 8.80 -1.48
N PHE A 271 -17.91 8.10 -2.40
CA PHE A 271 -17.81 6.65 -2.52
C PHE A 271 -17.81 6.25 -3.99
N VAL A 272 -17.22 5.09 -4.28
CA VAL A 272 -17.31 4.40 -5.57
C VAL A 272 -18.26 3.22 -5.37
N GLY A 273 -19.27 3.12 -6.22
CA GLY A 273 -20.26 2.04 -6.15
C GLY A 273 -21.56 2.42 -6.83
N ASN A 274 -22.56 1.57 -6.64
CA ASN A 274 -23.88 1.76 -7.24
C ASN A 274 -24.85 2.44 -6.26
N ARG A 275 -26.04 2.74 -6.75
CA ARG A 275 -27.18 3.09 -5.90
C ARG A 275 -28.30 2.07 -6.09
N ASN A 276 -29.05 1.82 -5.03
CA ASN A 276 -30.24 0.96 -5.13
C ASN A 276 -31.40 1.72 -5.81
N SER A 277 -32.55 1.06 -5.96
CA SER A 277 -33.76 1.64 -6.54
C SER A 277 -34.33 2.84 -5.76
N PHE A 278 -33.98 2.98 -4.48
CA PHE A 278 -34.35 4.12 -3.62
C PHE A 278 -33.29 5.23 -3.64
N ASN A 279 -32.31 5.14 -4.54
CA ASN A 279 -31.18 6.05 -4.66
C ASN A 279 -30.23 6.07 -3.44
N GLU A 280 -30.31 5.06 -2.57
CA GLU A 280 -29.38 4.89 -1.45
C GLU A 280 -28.04 4.32 -1.95
N PRO A 281 -26.90 4.79 -1.40
CA PRO A 281 -25.59 4.33 -1.82
C PRO A 281 -25.36 2.86 -1.45
N ILE A 282 -24.83 2.09 -2.39
CA ILE A 282 -24.24 0.75 -2.18
C ILE A 282 -22.74 0.88 -2.53
N PRO A 283 -21.90 1.27 -1.56
CA PRO A 283 -20.47 1.45 -1.81
C PRO A 283 -19.75 0.13 -2.05
N ASP A 284 -18.98 0.07 -3.13
CA ASP A 284 -17.92 -0.92 -3.30
C ASP A 284 -16.64 -0.45 -2.58
N HIS A 285 -16.45 0.88 -2.52
CA HIS A 285 -15.36 1.53 -1.82
C HIS A 285 -15.81 2.89 -1.28
N ILE A 286 -15.41 3.19 -0.05
CA ILE A 286 -15.59 4.52 0.56
C ILE A 286 -14.28 5.29 0.35
N SER A 287 -14.34 6.42 -0.33
CA SER A 287 -13.16 7.25 -0.61
C SER A 287 -12.70 7.97 0.67
N ALA A 288 -11.46 8.48 0.66
CA ALA A 288 -10.87 9.22 1.78
C ALA A 288 -11.78 10.35 2.32
N HIS A 289 -11.57 10.82 3.55
CA HIS A 289 -12.28 12.02 3.98
C HIS A 289 -11.83 13.23 3.17
N ALA A 290 -12.71 14.21 2.98
CA ALA A 290 -12.41 15.37 2.14
C ALA A 290 -11.28 16.24 2.75
N GLU A 291 -11.20 16.27 4.07
CA GLU A 291 -10.16 16.98 4.83
C GLU A 291 -8.76 16.41 4.63
N ASP A 292 -8.63 15.10 4.39
CA ASP A 292 -7.34 14.44 4.19
C ASP A 292 -6.78 14.62 2.76
N LEU A 293 -7.60 15.08 1.81
CA LEU A 293 -7.21 15.09 0.39
C LEU A 293 -6.03 16.01 0.11
N GLN A 294 -5.87 17.09 0.87
CA GLN A 294 -4.75 17.99 0.64
C GLN A 294 -3.43 17.27 0.91
N ASP A 295 -3.34 16.56 2.03
CA ASP A 295 -2.14 15.85 2.46
C ASP A 295 -1.83 14.67 1.52
N LEU A 296 -2.86 13.86 1.20
CA LEU A 296 -2.74 12.71 0.29
C LEU A 296 -2.28 13.09 -1.13
N MET A 297 -2.53 14.32 -1.57
CA MET A 297 -2.16 14.80 -2.91
C MET A 297 -0.80 15.50 -2.94
N THR A 298 -0.16 15.67 -1.78
CA THR A 298 1.16 16.29 -1.64
C THR A 298 2.28 15.33 -1.26
N ASP A 299 1.94 14.05 -1.03
CA ASP A 299 2.89 12.96 -0.73
C ASP A 299 3.78 12.54 -1.92
#